data_AF-A0A1V5YX44-F1
#
_entry.id   AF-A0A1V5YX44-F1
#
_cell.length_a   1.000
_cell.length_b   1.000
_cell.length_c   1.000
_cell.angle_alpha   90.00
_cell.angle_beta   90.00
_cell.angle_gamma   90.00
#
_symmetry.space_group_name_H-M   'P 1'
#
loop_
_entity.id
_entity.type
_entity.pdbx_description
1 polymer ?
#
loop_
_entity_poly.entity_id
_entity_poly.type
_entity_poly.pdbx_seq_one_letter_code
_entity_poly.pdbx_strand_id
1 'polypeptide(L)'
;MGSLYIEPDGVWRIIAPTEPGPQQRGTGGEMALWLSKDDGGTWSKERDITHGSPRNHAYARRPVNAHPDFYAFWADGNPDGFSESHLYFTNKNGDGVWELPYEMVEEETKPKAR
;
A
#
# COMPACT_ATOMS: atom_id res chain seq x y z
N MET A 1 -7.25 -3.79 6.06
CA MET A 1 -6.18 -4.71 6.49
C MET A 1 -4.86 -4.24 5.88
N GLY A 2 -3.78 -4.25 6.67
CA GLY A 2 -2.42 -3.94 6.22
C GLY A 2 -1.42 -4.94 6.79
N SER A 3 -0.13 -4.74 6.50
CA SER A 3 0.91 -5.71 6.85
C SER A 3 1.97 -5.12 7.79
N LEU A 4 2.33 -5.89 8.82
CA LEU A 4 3.47 -5.66 9.71
C LEU A 4 4.70 -6.43 9.22
N TYR A 5 5.84 -5.76 9.20
CA TYR A 5 7.15 -6.28 8.85
C TYR A 5 8.02 -6.15 10.09
N ILE A 6 8.68 -7.23 10.47
CA ILE A 6 9.74 -7.21 11.48
C ILE A 6 11.03 -7.46 10.69
N GLU A 7 11.87 -6.43 10.58
CA GLU A 7 13.08 -6.47 9.77
C GLU A 7 14.27 -7.06 10.54
N PRO A 8 15.28 -7.61 9.84
CA PRO A 8 16.46 -8.19 10.49
C PRO A 8 17.27 -7.22 11.35
N ASP A 9 17.18 -5.91 11.08
CA ASP A 9 17.82 -4.85 11.85
C ASP A 9 17.01 -4.42 13.09
N GLY A 10 15.88 -5.09 13.36
CA GLY A 10 15.00 -4.82 14.49
C GLY A 10 13.96 -3.73 14.22
N VAL A 11 13.95 -3.08 13.05
CA VAL A 11 12.93 -2.09 12.72
C VAL A 11 11.61 -2.78 12.41
N TRP A 12 10.53 -2.32 13.04
CA TRP A 12 9.17 -2.74 12.71
C TRP A 12 8.59 -1.74 11.72
N ARG A 13 8.04 -2.23 10.61
CA ARG A 13 7.38 -1.39 9.59
C ARG A 13 5.94 -1.80 9.41
N ILE A 14 5.06 -0.83 9.23
CA ILE A 14 3.69 -1.05 8.74
C ILE A 14 3.56 -0.37 7.38
N ILE A 15 2.99 -1.10 6.41
CA ILE A 15 2.45 -0.53 5.18
C ILE A 15 0.98 -0.92 5.12
N ALA A 16 0.09 0.08 5.25
CA ALA A 16 -1.34 -0.16 5.46
C ALA A 16 -2.19 1.06 5.07
N PRO A 17 -3.49 0.86 4.76
CA PRO A 17 -4.43 1.95 4.51
C PRO A 17 -4.91 2.56 5.83
N THR A 18 -4.05 3.34 6.49
CA THR A 18 -4.31 3.92 7.82
C THR A 18 -4.62 5.41 7.78
N GLU A 19 -4.60 6.02 6.60
CA GLU A 19 -4.94 7.44 6.41
C GLU A 19 -6.35 7.58 5.84
N PRO A 20 -7.03 8.72 6.09
CA PRO A 20 -8.37 8.95 5.55
C PRO A 20 -8.39 8.85 4.02
N GLY A 21 -9.31 8.05 3.49
CA GLY A 21 -9.57 7.96 2.06
C GLY A 21 -10.78 8.79 1.60
N PRO A 22 -11.04 8.82 0.29
CA PRO A 22 -12.15 9.55 -0.31
C PRO A 22 -13.54 9.05 0.14
N GLN A 23 -13.69 7.75 0.43
CA GLN A 23 -14.96 7.19 0.91
C GLN A 23 -14.97 7.11 2.43
N GLN A 24 -15.53 8.15 3.05
CA GLN A 24 -15.60 8.31 4.50
C GLN A 24 -16.40 7.19 5.15
N ARG A 25 -15.87 6.64 6.25
CA ARG A 25 -16.48 5.54 7.03
C ARG A 25 -16.59 4.21 6.26
N GLY A 26 -16.15 4.17 5.00
CA GLY A 26 -15.95 2.95 4.25
C GLY A 26 -14.67 2.22 4.69
N THR A 27 -14.53 0.96 4.27
CA THR A 27 -13.31 0.19 4.54
C THR A 27 -12.14 0.74 3.74
N GLY A 28 -10.96 0.79 4.35
CA GLY A 28 -9.74 1.23 3.69
C GLY A 28 -9.50 2.73 3.83
N GLY A 29 -8.64 3.26 2.98
CA GLY A 29 -8.17 4.64 3.08
C GLY A 29 -6.98 4.89 2.17
N GLU A 30 -6.23 5.96 2.43
CA GLU A 30 -4.92 6.16 1.80
C GLU A 30 -3.86 5.28 2.45
N MET A 31 -2.90 4.81 1.65
CA MET A 31 -1.78 4.00 2.11
C MET A 31 -0.76 4.88 2.83
N ALA A 32 -0.24 4.39 3.96
CA ALA A 32 0.83 5.04 4.70
C ALA A 32 1.88 4.06 5.19
N LEU A 33 3.07 4.60 5.45
CA LEU A 33 4.21 3.91 6.03
C LEU A 33 4.45 4.40 7.46
N TRP A 34 4.52 3.45 8.38
CA TRP A 34 4.90 3.71 9.77
C TRP A 34 6.10 2.87 10.17
N LEU A 35 6.94 3.42 11.05
CA LEU A 35 8.06 2.70 11.66
C LEU A 35 7.97 2.72 13.18
N SER A 36 8.44 1.64 13.79
CA SER A 36 8.79 1.57 15.20
C SER A 36 10.22 1.04 15.32
N LYS A 37 10.98 1.62 16.26
CA LYS A 37 12.37 1.28 16.56
C LYS A 37 12.54 0.76 18.00
N ASP A 38 11.44 0.47 18.67
CA ASP A 38 11.33 0.08 20.07
C ASP A 38 10.30 -1.05 20.24
N ASP A 39 10.35 -2.03 19.33
CA ASP A 39 9.52 -3.24 19.34
C ASP A 39 8.01 -2.99 19.41
N GLY A 40 7.55 -1.92 18.73
CA GLY A 40 6.15 -1.53 18.64
C GLY A 40 5.66 -0.63 19.78
N GLY A 41 6.55 -0.19 20.69
CA GLY A 41 6.20 0.71 21.79
C GLY A 41 5.75 2.10 21.33
N THR A 42 6.48 2.68 20.38
CA THR A 42 6.16 3.96 19.75
C THR A 42 6.22 3.86 18.24
N TRP A 43 5.38 4.64 17.56
CA TRP A 43 5.26 4.63 16.10
C TRP A 43 5.41 6.04 15.54
N SER A 44 6.21 6.15 14.48
CA SER A 44 6.36 7.38 13.69
C SER A 44 5.76 7.15 12.31
N LYS A 45 4.90 8.08 11.87
CA LYS A 45 4.46 8.10 10.47
C LYS A 45 5.61 8.65 9.64
N GLU A 46 6.15 7.83 8.76
CA GLU A 46 7.24 8.27 7.88
C GLU A 46 6.70 8.93 6.62
N ARG A 47 5.56 8.45 6.10
CA ARG A 47 5.04 8.90 4.81
C ARG A 47 3.58 8.51 4.57
N ASP A 48 2.86 9.38 3.87
CA ASP A 48 1.64 9.04 3.13
C ASP A 48 2.05 8.54 1.73
N ILE A 49 1.88 7.24 1.48
CA ILE A 49 2.31 6.57 0.24
C ILE A 49 1.40 6.97 -0.93
N THR A 50 0.10 7.11 -0.67
CA THR A 50 -0.88 7.60 -1.64
C THR A 50 -1.62 8.81 -1.08
N HIS A 51 -2.15 9.67 -1.94
CA HIS A 51 -2.95 10.82 -1.56
C HIS A 51 -3.96 11.20 -2.64
N GLY A 52 -5.13 11.68 -2.25
CA GLY A 52 -6.14 12.17 -3.19
C GLY A 52 -6.62 11.09 -4.19
N SER A 53 -6.57 9.83 -3.77
CA SER A 53 -7.02 8.70 -4.58
C SER A 53 -8.52 8.80 -4.84
N PRO A 54 -9.02 8.30 -5.98
CA PRO A 54 -10.45 8.28 -6.26
C PRO A 54 -11.21 7.23 -5.43
N ARG A 55 -10.49 6.22 -4.93
CA ARG A 55 -11.02 5.07 -4.20
C ARG A 55 -10.16 4.77 -2.98
N ASN A 56 -10.78 4.18 -1.96
CA ASN A 56 -10.06 3.66 -0.80
C ASN A 56 -9.14 2.51 -1.21
N HIS A 57 -7.89 2.55 -0.76
CA HIS A 57 -6.98 1.42 -0.82
C HIS A 57 -7.26 0.46 0.32
N ALA A 58 -7.10 -0.84 0.05
CA ALA A 58 -7.41 -1.90 0.98
C ALA A 58 -6.52 -3.13 0.76
N TYR A 59 -6.58 -4.07 1.72
CA TYR A 59 -5.94 -5.38 1.61
C TYR A 59 -4.44 -5.39 1.28
N ALA A 60 -3.66 -4.48 1.88
CA ALA A 60 -2.21 -4.47 1.65
C ALA A 60 -1.52 -5.73 2.21
N ARG A 61 -0.81 -6.43 1.32
CA ARG A 61 -0.09 -7.67 1.58
C ARG A 61 1.42 -7.45 1.54
N ARG A 62 2.10 -8.16 2.43
CA ARG A 62 3.55 -8.32 2.45
C ARG A 62 3.99 -9.48 1.55
N PRO A 63 4.84 -9.24 0.53
CA PRO A 63 5.49 -10.30 -0.22
C PRO A 63 6.46 -11.08 0.67
N VAL A 64 6.59 -12.38 0.42
CA VAL A 64 7.61 -13.24 1.05
C VAL A 64 8.90 -13.11 0.25
N ASN A 65 10.05 -12.97 0.93
CA ASN A 65 11.34 -12.72 0.29
C ASN A 65 11.31 -11.49 -0.65
N ALA A 66 10.70 -10.41 -0.16
CA ALA A 66 10.45 -9.20 -0.93
C ALA A 66 11.75 -8.59 -1.48
N HIS A 67 11.75 -8.29 -2.78
CA HIS A 67 12.75 -7.38 -3.36
C HIS A 67 12.49 -5.96 -2.83
N PRO A 68 13.52 -5.13 -2.58
CA PRO A 68 13.33 -3.75 -2.11
C PRO A 68 12.38 -2.91 -2.99
N ASP A 69 12.29 -3.21 -4.28
CA ASP A 69 11.42 -2.48 -5.22
C ASP A 69 9.97 -3.03 -5.29
N PHE A 70 9.69 -4.15 -4.63
CA PHE A 70 8.35 -4.76 -4.54
C PHE A 70 8.10 -5.21 -3.11
N TYR A 71 7.68 -4.26 -2.28
CA TYR A 71 7.67 -4.41 -0.82
C TYR A 71 6.28 -4.47 -0.22
N ALA A 72 5.26 -3.91 -0.88
CA ALA A 72 3.86 -4.16 -0.56
C ALA A 72 3.02 -4.20 -1.84
N PHE A 73 1.94 -4.97 -1.81
CA PHE A 73 0.99 -5.14 -2.91
C PHE A 73 -0.44 -5.04 -2.39
N TRP A 74 -1.30 -4.27 -3.05
CA TRP A 74 -2.67 -4.01 -2.56
C TRP A 74 -3.64 -3.72 -3.71
N ALA A 75 -4.91 -3.57 -3.36
CA ALA A 75 -5.97 -3.22 -4.30
C ALA A 75 -6.76 -1.99 -3.81
N ASP A 76 -7.48 -1.34 -4.71
CA ASP A 76 -8.46 -0.30 -4.37
C ASP A 76 -9.91 -0.73 -4.65
N GLY A 77 -10.86 0.07 -4.19
CA GLY A 77 -12.27 -0.09 -4.50
C GLY A 77 -13.13 1.01 -3.88
N ASN A 78 -14.30 1.25 -4.44
CA ASN A 78 -15.29 2.14 -3.85
C ASN A 78 -16.22 1.33 -2.91
N PRO A 79 -16.19 1.53 -1.59
CA PRO A 79 -17.11 0.85 -0.68
C PRO A 79 -18.57 1.33 -0.79
N ASP A 80 -18.84 2.49 -1.39
CA ASP A 80 -20.19 3.06 -1.53
C ASP A 80 -20.94 2.52 -2.77
N GLY A 81 -20.26 1.76 -3.65
CA GLY A 81 -20.88 1.21 -4.86
C GLY A 81 -19.92 0.39 -5.71
N PHE A 82 -20.44 -0.38 -6.67
CA PHE A 82 -19.60 -1.19 -7.54
C PHE A 82 -18.63 -0.32 -8.35
N SER A 83 -17.35 -0.66 -8.29
CA SER A 83 -16.29 0.01 -9.05
C SER A 83 -15.30 -1.02 -9.59
N GLU A 84 -14.54 -0.62 -10.60
CA GLU A 84 -13.28 -1.31 -10.90
C GLU A 84 -12.38 -1.35 -9.65
N SER A 85 -11.55 -2.38 -9.58
CA SER A 85 -10.50 -2.57 -8.58
C SER A 85 -9.16 -2.66 -9.29
N HIS A 86 -8.25 -1.76 -8.94
CA HIS A 86 -6.91 -1.67 -9.50
C HIS A 86 -5.91 -2.28 -8.54
N LEU A 87 -4.80 -2.79 -9.08
CA LEU A 87 -3.75 -3.43 -8.31
C LEU A 87 -2.50 -2.55 -8.28
N TYR A 88 -1.91 -2.40 -7.11
CA TYR A 88 -0.80 -1.48 -6.89
C TYR A 88 0.33 -2.15 -6.13
N PHE A 89 1.55 -1.64 -6.31
CA PHE A 89 2.68 -1.97 -5.47
C PHE A 89 3.56 -0.76 -5.18
N THR A 90 4.42 -0.91 -4.17
CA THR A 90 5.40 0.09 -3.75
C THR A 90 6.73 -0.57 -3.42
N ASN A 91 7.79 0.23 -3.40
CA ASN A 91 9.09 -0.16 -2.87
C ASN A 91 9.13 -0.08 -1.33
N LYS A 92 10.28 -0.46 -0.76
CA LYS A 92 10.55 -0.54 0.68
C LYS A 92 10.36 0.79 1.41
N ASN A 93 10.69 1.89 0.73
CA ASN A 93 10.65 3.25 1.28
C ASN A 93 9.27 3.89 1.19
N GLY A 94 8.34 3.29 0.43
CA GLY A 94 7.03 3.88 0.19
C GLY A 94 7.06 5.12 -0.72
N ASP A 95 8.17 5.37 -1.42
CA ASP A 95 8.40 6.62 -2.17
C ASP A 95 8.13 6.52 -3.67
N GLY A 96 7.80 5.31 -4.15
CA GLY A 96 7.27 5.08 -5.49
C GLY A 96 6.03 4.20 -5.42
N VAL A 97 5.00 4.57 -6.17
CA VAL A 97 3.78 3.79 -6.33
C VAL A 97 3.60 3.44 -7.80
N TRP A 98 3.28 2.18 -8.05
CA TRP A 98 3.04 1.67 -9.38
C TRP A 98 1.69 0.95 -9.45
N GLU A 99 0.91 1.29 -10.46
CA GLU A 99 -0.36 0.64 -10.80
C GLU A 99 -0.10 -0.41 -11.88
N LEU A 100 -0.53 -1.66 -11.64
CA LEU A 100 -0.53 -2.69 -12.66
C LEU A 100 -1.58 -2.35 -13.74
N PRO A 101 -1.34 -2.72 -15.02
CA PRO A 101 -2.33 -2.56 -16.07
C PRO A 101 -3.64 -3.25 -15.71
N TYR A 102 -4.76 -2.54 -15.85
CA TYR A 102 -6.09 -3.12 -15.63
C TYR A 102 -6.42 -4.21 -16.68
N GLU A 103 -6.01 -3.97 -17.93
CA GLU A 103 -6.05 -4.95 -19.02
C GLU A 103 -4.63 -5.31 -19.44
N MET A 104 -4.34 -6.61 -19.49
CA MET A 104 -3.09 -7.16 -20.02
C MET A 104 -3.29 -7.46 -21.51
N VAL A 105 -2.82 -6.56 -22.38
CA VAL A 105 -2.91 -6.71 -23.84
C VAL A 105 -1.76 -7.51 -24.45
N GLU A 106 -0.65 -7.63 -23.73
CA GLU A 106 0.55 -8.38 -24.09
C GLU A 106 0.91 -9.35 -22.94
N GLU A 107 1.82 -10.30 -23.21
CA GLU A 107 2.30 -11.25 -22.19
C GLU A 107 3.00 -10.55 -21.02
N GLU A 108 3.70 -9.45 -21.31
CA GLU A 108 4.30 -8.56 -20.32
C GLU A 108 3.87 -7.13 -20.60
N THR A 109 3.53 -6.37 -19.56
CA THR A 109 3.18 -4.95 -19.71
C THR A 109 3.74 -4.16 -18.55
N LYS A 110 4.36 -3.02 -18.86
CA LYS A 110 4.96 -2.17 -17.83
C LYS A 110 3.88 -1.55 -16.94
N PRO A 111 4.09 -1.53 -15.62
CA PRO A 111 3.20 -0.82 -14.71
C PRO A 111 3.34 0.70 -14.89
N LYS A 112 2.31 1.43 -14.49
CA LYS A 112 2.26 2.90 -14.58
C LYS A 112 2.71 3.51 -13.26
N ALA A 113 3.66 4.44 -13.31
CA ALA A 113 4.02 5.24 -12.13
C ALA A 113 2.86 6.19 -11.77
N ARG A 114 2.60 6.35 -10.47
CA ARG A 114 1.53 7.18 -9.90
C ARG A 114 2.11 8.37 -9.14
#